data_AF-A0A954G0N6-F1
#
_entry.id   AF-A0A954G0N6-F1
#
_cell.length_a   1.000
_cell.length_b   1.000
_cell.length_c   1.000
_cell.angle_alpha   90.00
_cell.angle_beta   90.00
_cell.angle_gamma   90.00
#
_symmetry.space_group_name_H-M   'P 1'
#
loop_
_entity.id
_entity.type
_entity.pdbx_description
1 polymer ?
#
loop_
_entity_poly.entity_id
_entity_poly.type
_entity_poly.pdbx_seq_one_letter_code
_entity_poly.pdbx_strand_id
1 'polypeptide(L)'
;SGTTNPWGFDYDEYGQMFFTNNVNGHLWHMIPGSHYIRMNGHGSDPNPYVYELMTKCADHDHWDSSSGKWTDSRDTSGIHGKLGGGHSHCGGMIYLGDNWPQKYRNTLFLCNTHGHRVNNDALEREGSGYVGTHRPDFLLTGSDWFRGTELKYGPDGSVYLSDWADLGECHDHDGVHRTSGRIYKISYGDVTQPNKLDLNQLSDSELVKLQLHPNDWYVRHARRILMERAGTAANWSQPKAELLNIYNTSKEVPRRLRAMWTLFCTNQLNDAWLVQQLNDPSEHVRIWAIRYLVDDGKVPSEAVKQFAELARNDQSGLVRLYLASALQSLAPQDCWEIAAALDQNHTDTEDRNFTLMLWYGIEPSVMAESAAALKFLSQSTRPLVRQLVARRLTEDIDQHPEYVTQLVQQAINARDAAVQQDLLTGIQAALQGRLKAQAPKNWQALKQQTAKT
;
A
#
# COMPACT_ATOMS: atom_id res chain seq x y z
N SER A 1 -7.11 -1.80 -7.76
CA SER A 1 -5.82 -2.50 -7.59
C SER A 1 -5.13 -2.67 -8.94
N GLY A 2 -3.95 -2.07 -9.10
CA GLY A 2 -3.13 -2.15 -10.32
C GLY A 2 -2.04 -3.24 -10.25
N THR A 3 -2.32 -4.36 -9.57
CA THR A 3 -1.37 -5.48 -9.52
C THR A 3 -1.18 -6.05 -10.93
N THR A 4 0.06 -6.38 -11.27
CA THR A 4 0.44 -6.96 -12.56
C THR A 4 1.29 -8.20 -12.29
N ASN A 5 0.69 -9.38 -12.48
CA ASN A 5 1.32 -10.67 -12.20
C ASN A 5 2.00 -10.71 -10.81
N PRO A 6 1.25 -10.49 -9.71
CA PRO A 6 1.82 -10.45 -8.38
C PRO A 6 2.18 -11.86 -7.91
N TRP A 7 3.47 -12.23 -8.02
CA TRP A 7 3.98 -13.55 -7.64
C TRP A 7 4.62 -13.56 -6.24
N GLY A 8 4.27 -12.60 -5.39
CA GLY A 8 4.74 -12.53 -4.02
C GLY A 8 4.10 -11.38 -3.25
N PHE A 9 3.77 -11.63 -1.98
CA PHE A 9 3.41 -10.60 -1.03
C PHE A 9 3.74 -11.07 0.39
N ASP A 10 4.12 -10.13 1.24
CA ASP A 10 4.34 -10.41 2.65
C ASP A 10 4.13 -9.13 3.48
N TYR A 11 4.17 -9.27 4.80
CA TYR A 11 3.97 -8.19 5.75
C TYR A 11 5.23 -7.94 6.58
N ASP A 12 5.55 -6.66 6.78
CA ASP A 12 6.56 -6.24 7.75
C ASP A 12 6.11 -6.52 9.20
N GLU A 13 7.00 -6.28 10.17
CA GLU A 13 6.68 -6.49 11.59
C GLU A 13 5.57 -5.58 12.14
N TYR A 14 5.22 -4.52 11.42
CA TYR A 14 4.13 -3.58 11.73
C TYR A 14 2.86 -3.87 10.91
N GLY A 15 2.84 -4.95 10.13
CA GLY A 15 1.71 -5.39 9.34
C GLY A 15 1.44 -4.55 8.09
N GLN A 16 2.43 -3.78 7.62
CA GLN A 16 2.39 -3.16 6.30
C GLN A 16 2.63 -4.24 5.25
N MET A 17 1.72 -4.34 4.28
CA MET A 17 1.84 -5.33 3.20
C MET A 17 2.66 -4.74 2.06
N PHE A 18 3.58 -5.54 1.54
CA PHE A 18 4.30 -5.29 0.31
C PHE A 18 4.01 -6.41 -0.67
N PHE A 19 3.94 -6.07 -1.95
CA PHE A 19 3.73 -7.05 -3.00
C PHE A 19 4.67 -6.77 -4.16
N THR A 20 4.95 -7.83 -4.92
CA THR A 20 5.74 -7.73 -6.12
C THR A 20 4.83 -7.59 -7.32
N ASN A 21 5.30 -6.87 -8.32
CA ASN A 21 4.78 -7.01 -9.67
C ASN A 21 5.90 -7.51 -10.56
N ASN A 22 5.50 -8.03 -11.72
CA ASN A 22 6.43 -8.26 -12.81
C ASN A 22 6.25 -7.15 -13.85
N VAL A 23 7.31 -6.89 -14.63
CA VAL A 23 7.32 -6.00 -15.80
C VAL A 23 7.29 -4.50 -15.49
N ASN A 24 6.43 -4.01 -14.59
CA ASN A 24 6.26 -2.56 -14.33
C ASN A 24 6.90 -2.07 -13.02
N GLY A 25 7.94 -2.78 -12.56
CA GLY A 25 8.60 -2.57 -11.27
C GLY A 25 8.45 -3.77 -10.34
N HIS A 26 9.38 -3.95 -9.40
CA HIS A 26 9.46 -5.17 -8.59
C HIS A 26 8.79 -5.08 -7.21
N LEU A 27 8.57 -3.88 -6.66
CA LEU A 27 8.12 -3.70 -5.27
C LEU A 27 7.14 -2.54 -5.10
N TRP A 28 6.04 -2.85 -4.40
CA TRP A 28 4.93 -1.96 -4.12
C TRP A 28 4.49 -2.07 -2.66
N HIS A 29 4.17 -0.94 -2.03
CA HIS A 29 3.57 -0.87 -0.69
C HIS A 29 2.04 -0.83 -0.84
N MET A 30 1.33 -1.82 -0.29
CA MET A 30 -0.13 -1.91 -0.41
C MET A 30 -0.83 -0.92 0.55
N ILE A 31 -1.42 0.12 -0.02
CA ILE A 31 -2.25 1.08 0.69
C ILE A 31 -3.73 0.78 0.35
N PRO A 32 -4.63 0.53 1.32
CA PRO A 32 -6.04 0.27 1.01
C PRO A 32 -6.67 1.39 0.18
N GLY A 33 -7.43 1.03 -0.86
CA GLY A 33 -8.05 2.01 -1.77
C GLY A 33 -7.10 2.67 -2.78
N SER A 34 -5.86 2.18 -2.91
CA SER A 34 -4.90 2.66 -3.90
C SER A 34 -5.16 2.13 -5.32
N HIS A 35 -4.79 2.95 -6.30
CA HIS A 35 -4.83 2.61 -7.72
C HIS A 35 -3.42 2.77 -8.30
N TYR A 36 -2.86 1.68 -8.84
CA TYR A 36 -1.48 1.61 -9.30
C TYR A 36 -1.40 1.51 -10.82
N ILE A 37 -0.30 1.99 -11.41
CA ILE A 37 -0.04 1.81 -12.85
C ILE A 37 -0.06 0.32 -13.20
N ARG A 38 -0.65 0.01 -14.34
CA ARG A 38 -0.74 -1.35 -14.88
C ARG A 38 0.21 -1.51 -16.05
N MET A 39 0.57 -2.74 -16.38
CA MET A 39 1.35 -3.01 -17.59
C MET A 39 0.63 -2.51 -18.85
N ASN A 40 1.38 -1.92 -19.77
CA ASN A 40 0.86 -1.41 -21.04
C ASN A 40 0.01 -2.47 -21.76
N GLY A 41 -1.19 -2.08 -22.19
CA GLY A 41 -2.14 -2.96 -22.87
C GLY A 41 -3.07 -3.77 -21.96
N HIS A 42 -2.88 -3.78 -20.64
CA HIS A 42 -3.75 -4.50 -19.68
C HIS A 42 -4.98 -3.70 -19.21
N GLY A 43 -5.43 -2.75 -20.02
CA GLY A 43 -6.63 -1.94 -19.78
C GLY A 43 -6.40 -0.76 -18.82
N SER A 44 -7.38 0.15 -18.79
CA SER A 44 -7.45 1.24 -17.81
C SER A 44 -7.89 0.71 -16.44
N ASP A 45 -7.73 1.53 -15.39
CA ASP A 45 -8.37 1.22 -14.12
C ASP A 45 -9.90 1.14 -14.30
N PRO A 46 -10.59 0.19 -13.63
CA PRO A 46 -12.04 0.06 -13.71
C PRO A 46 -12.79 1.28 -13.17
N ASN A 47 -12.17 2.06 -12.26
CA ASN A 47 -12.71 3.36 -11.88
C ASN A 47 -12.21 4.42 -12.88
N PRO A 48 -13.08 4.98 -13.74
CA PRO A 48 -12.68 5.96 -14.75
C PRO A 48 -12.23 7.31 -14.14
N TYR A 49 -12.57 7.55 -12.88
CA TYR A 49 -12.35 8.84 -12.21
C TYR A 49 -11.05 8.88 -11.39
N VAL A 50 -10.23 7.83 -11.41
CA VAL A 50 -8.92 7.86 -10.72
C VAL A 50 -7.97 8.88 -11.35
N TYR A 51 -8.10 9.09 -12.68
CA TYR A 51 -7.36 10.02 -13.55
C TYR A 51 -5.84 9.88 -13.61
N GLU A 52 -5.20 9.57 -12.49
CA GLU A 52 -3.79 9.29 -12.33
C GLU A 52 -3.61 8.06 -11.46
N LEU A 53 -2.44 7.42 -11.57
CA LEU A 53 -2.15 6.13 -10.95
C LEU A 53 -0.83 6.21 -10.20
N MET A 54 -0.80 5.64 -9.00
CA MET A 54 0.40 5.54 -8.17
C MET A 54 1.44 4.61 -8.81
N THR A 55 2.71 4.85 -8.49
CA THR A 55 3.86 4.07 -9.00
C THR A 55 4.48 3.17 -7.94
N LYS A 56 5.45 2.34 -8.36
CA LYS A 56 6.21 1.44 -7.48
C LYS A 56 6.83 2.21 -6.32
N CYS A 57 7.10 1.53 -5.21
CA CYS A 57 7.77 2.14 -4.07
C CYS A 57 9.28 1.86 -4.00
N ALA A 58 9.84 1.06 -4.91
CA ALA A 58 11.30 0.93 -5.03
C ALA A 58 11.94 2.17 -5.67
N ASP A 59 13.10 2.57 -5.15
CA ASP A 59 13.93 3.66 -5.67
C ASP A 59 14.79 3.25 -6.88
N HIS A 60 14.78 1.96 -7.25
CA HIS A 60 15.62 1.38 -8.28
C HIS A 60 14.86 0.36 -9.13
N ASP A 61 15.50 -0.08 -10.21
CA ASP A 61 15.17 -1.29 -10.94
C ASP A 61 16.34 -2.27 -10.80
N HIS A 62 16.05 -3.57 -10.72
CA HIS A 62 17.10 -4.60 -10.72
C HIS A 62 17.75 -4.83 -12.09
N TRP A 63 17.55 -3.91 -13.04
CA TRP A 63 18.10 -3.95 -14.38
C TRP A 63 18.17 -2.53 -14.96
N ASP A 64 18.99 -2.33 -15.99
CA ASP A 64 19.08 -1.05 -16.68
C ASP A 64 17.86 -0.80 -17.58
N SER A 65 16.83 -0.17 -17.00
CA SER A 65 15.60 0.23 -17.69
C SER A 65 15.79 1.39 -18.68
N SER A 66 16.97 2.04 -18.69
CA SER A 66 17.29 3.15 -19.59
C SER A 66 17.92 2.70 -20.92
N SER A 67 18.51 1.50 -20.94
CA SER A 67 19.36 1.03 -22.05
C SER A 67 18.61 0.48 -23.28
N GLY A 68 17.32 0.15 -23.18
CA GLY A 68 16.58 -0.38 -24.32
C GLY A 68 15.56 -1.45 -23.98
N LYS A 69 15.67 -2.64 -24.60
CA LYS A 69 14.65 -3.68 -24.56
C LYS A 69 14.72 -4.46 -23.24
N TRP A 70 13.57 -4.70 -22.62
CA TRP A 70 13.47 -5.49 -21.38
C TRP A 70 14.11 -6.89 -21.49
N THR A 71 14.17 -7.47 -22.69
CA THR A 71 14.80 -8.77 -22.96
C THR A 71 16.28 -8.79 -22.65
N ASP A 72 16.95 -7.64 -22.77
CA ASP A 72 18.40 -7.52 -22.56
C ASP A 72 18.73 -7.67 -21.07
N SER A 73 17.74 -7.44 -20.19
CA SER A 73 17.87 -7.69 -18.76
C SER A 73 18.08 -9.16 -18.39
N ARG A 74 17.93 -10.10 -19.34
CA ARG A 74 18.20 -11.53 -19.10
C ARG A 74 19.69 -11.84 -19.12
N ASP A 75 20.50 -10.96 -19.71
CA ASP A 75 21.95 -11.05 -19.58
C ASP A 75 22.35 -10.56 -18.18
N THR A 76 22.74 -11.50 -17.33
CA THR A 76 23.17 -11.22 -15.96
C THR A 76 24.60 -10.66 -15.88
N SER A 77 25.26 -10.44 -17.03
CA SER A 77 26.55 -9.77 -17.13
C SER A 77 26.40 -8.24 -17.21
N GLY A 78 27.54 -7.53 -17.19
CA GLY A 78 27.57 -6.09 -17.45
C GLY A 78 26.75 -5.24 -16.48
N ILE A 79 25.96 -4.30 -17.01
CA ILE A 79 25.21 -3.32 -16.22
C ILE A 79 23.98 -3.93 -15.54
N HIS A 80 23.23 -4.81 -16.22
CA HIS A 80 22.07 -5.48 -15.65
C HIS A 80 22.47 -6.35 -14.46
N GLY A 81 23.57 -7.09 -14.59
CA GLY A 81 24.15 -7.86 -13.48
C GLY A 81 24.49 -7.04 -12.24
N LYS A 82 25.00 -5.81 -12.42
CA LYS A 82 25.35 -4.90 -11.32
C LYS A 82 24.13 -4.33 -10.60
N LEU A 83 23.01 -4.19 -11.30
CA LEU A 83 21.77 -3.60 -10.75
C LEU A 83 20.89 -4.62 -10.04
N GLY A 84 21.10 -5.92 -10.23
CA GLY A 84 20.29 -6.97 -9.60
C GLY A 84 19.83 -8.07 -10.56
N GLY A 85 20.21 -8.01 -11.83
CA GLY A 85 20.17 -9.12 -12.77
C GLY A 85 18.87 -9.33 -13.56
N GLY A 86 17.79 -8.56 -13.37
CA GLY A 86 16.61 -8.74 -14.22
C GLY A 86 15.32 -8.12 -13.70
N HIS A 87 14.27 -8.19 -14.54
CA HIS A 87 12.97 -7.55 -14.27
C HIS A 87 11.87 -8.53 -13.80
N SER A 88 12.15 -9.84 -13.68
CA SER A 88 11.14 -10.84 -13.30
C SER A 88 11.39 -11.39 -11.91
N HIS A 89 10.41 -11.16 -11.02
CA HIS A 89 10.49 -11.41 -9.60
C HIS A 89 9.31 -12.26 -9.12
N CYS A 90 9.59 -13.21 -8.23
CA CYS A 90 8.60 -14.04 -7.55
C CYS A 90 9.08 -14.41 -6.14
N GLY A 91 8.21 -15.02 -5.34
CA GLY A 91 8.59 -15.56 -4.04
C GLY A 91 8.93 -14.49 -3.02
N GLY A 92 8.00 -13.56 -2.79
CA GLY A 92 8.19 -12.44 -1.86
C GLY A 92 8.10 -12.85 -0.41
N MET A 93 9.21 -12.67 0.32
CA MET A 93 9.30 -12.96 1.75
C MET A 93 9.93 -11.78 2.50
N ILE A 94 9.26 -11.29 3.54
CA ILE A 94 9.88 -10.39 4.52
C ILE A 94 10.35 -11.25 5.69
N TYR A 95 11.65 -11.30 5.95
CA TYR A 95 12.19 -12.25 6.91
C TYR A 95 11.91 -11.84 8.36
N LEU A 96 11.02 -12.56 9.03
CA LEU A 96 10.70 -12.38 10.45
C LEU A 96 11.00 -13.63 11.32
N GLY A 97 11.81 -14.55 10.78
CA GLY A 97 12.39 -15.68 11.52
C GLY A 97 13.50 -15.25 12.48
N ASP A 98 13.87 -16.12 13.41
CA ASP A 98 14.82 -15.84 14.50
C ASP A 98 16.18 -16.55 14.36
N ASN A 99 16.50 -17.09 13.16
CA ASN A 99 17.76 -17.78 12.90
C ASN A 99 18.79 -16.91 12.16
N TRP A 100 18.40 -16.23 11.08
CA TRP A 100 19.33 -15.44 10.28
C TRP A 100 19.80 -14.18 11.02
N PRO A 101 20.97 -13.63 10.66
CA PRO A 101 21.49 -12.40 11.24
C PRO A 101 20.49 -11.24 11.22
N GLN A 102 20.50 -10.42 12.28
CA GLN A 102 19.58 -9.30 12.46
C GLN A 102 19.50 -8.34 11.26
N LYS A 103 20.60 -8.16 10.50
CA LYS A 103 20.64 -7.31 9.30
C LYS A 103 19.68 -7.74 8.18
N TYR A 104 19.19 -8.97 8.20
CA TYR A 104 18.20 -9.50 7.24
C TYR A 104 16.78 -9.48 7.79
N ARG A 105 16.62 -9.22 9.09
CA ARG A 105 15.30 -9.21 9.70
C ARG A 105 14.53 -7.98 9.23
N ASN A 106 13.27 -8.20 8.87
CA ASN A 106 12.35 -7.18 8.37
C ASN A 106 12.80 -6.53 7.04
N THR A 107 13.60 -7.23 6.23
CA THR A 107 13.92 -6.86 4.84
C THR A 107 13.21 -7.81 3.87
N LEU A 108 12.97 -7.35 2.65
CA LEU A 108 12.28 -8.10 1.60
C LEU A 108 13.28 -8.92 0.78
N PHE A 109 12.96 -10.19 0.54
CA PHE A 109 13.68 -11.07 -0.35
C PHE A 109 12.81 -11.46 -1.53
N LEU A 110 13.41 -11.47 -2.73
CA LEU A 110 12.75 -11.78 -3.99
C LEU A 110 13.59 -12.75 -4.81
N CYS A 111 12.99 -13.83 -5.30
CA CYS A 111 13.61 -14.64 -6.34
C CYS A 111 13.57 -13.88 -7.65
N ASN A 112 14.74 -13.60 -8.23
CA ASN A 112 14.87 -13.00 -9.55
C ASN A 112 15.20 -14.07 -10.58
N THR A 113 14.17 -14.49 -11.30
CA THR A 113 14.22 -15.62 -12.22
C THR A 113 15.18 -15.36 -13.38
N HIS A 114 15.16 -14.14 -13.94
CA HIS A 114 16.09 -13.76 -15.01
C HIS A 114 17.50 -13.44 -14.47
N GLY A 115 17.58 -12.95 -13.24
CA GLY A 115 18.84 -12.57 -12.59
C GLY A 115 19.65 -13.72 -12.00
N HIS A 116 19.11 -14.93 -12.03
CA HIS A 116 19.69 -16.12 -11.41
C HIS A 116 20.11 -15.87 -9.94
N ARG A 117 19.25 -15.18 -9.18
CA ARG A 117 19.61 -14.70 -7.85
C ARG A 117 18.41 -14.51 -6.92
N VAL A 118 18.71 -14.24 -5.67
CA VAL A 118 17.74 -13.73 -4.69
C VAL A 118 18.16 -12.31 -4.34
N ASN A 119 17.34 -11.32 -4.74
CA ASN A 119 17.54 -9.93 -4.35
C ASN A 119 17.11 -9.71 -2.89
N ASN A 120 17.63 -8.64 -2.29
CA ASN A 120 17.26 -8.21 -0.95
C ASN A 120 17.08 -6.69 -0.95
N ASP A 121 15.93 -6.22 -0.48
CA ASP A 121 15.60 -4.80 -0.40
C ASP A 121 15.26 -4.44 1.06
N ALA A 122 15.82 -3.34 1.53
CA ALA A 122 15.38 -2.74 2.79
C ALA A 122 14.07 -1.97 2.58
N LEU A 123 13.20 -2.04 3.58
CA LEU A 123 11.92 -1.33 3.61
C LEU A 123 12.05 -0.14 4.57
N GLU A 124 12.31 1.04 4.02
CA GLU A 124 12.62 2.24 4.79
C GLU A 124 11.47 3.24 4.71
N ARG A 125 11.33 4.09 5.72
CA ARG A 125 10.28 5.13 5.73
C ARG A 125 10.69 6.28 4.82
N GLU A 126 9.80 6.65 3.91
CA GLU A 126 9.97 7.82 3.05
C GLU A 126 8.61 8.51 2.84
N GLY A 127 8.58 9.82 3.10
CA GLY A 127 7.35 10.60 3.10
C GLY A 127 6.28 9.98 4.00
N SER A 128 5.11 9.78 3.43
CA SER A 128 3.92 9.23 4.05
C SER A 128 3.89 7.70 4.08
N GLY A 129 4.80 7.03 3.35
CA GLY A 129 4.82 5.58 3.21
C GLY A 129 6.22 4.99 3.37
N TYR A 130 6.57 4.12 2.42
CA TYR A 130 7.81 3.35 2.41
C TYR A 130 8.53 3.45 1.06
N VAL A 131 9.85 3.27 1.10
CA VAL A 131 10.73 3.08 -0.04
C VAL A 131 11.46 1.75 0.06
N GLY A 132 11.54 1.04 -1.06
CA GLY A 132 12.38 -0.14 -1.20
C GLY A 132 13.77 0.25 -1.71
N THR A 133 14.80 0.04 -0.91
CA THR A 133 16.19 0.39 -1.25
C THR A 133 17.04 -0.87 -1.39
N HIS A 134 17.74 -0.97 -2.52
CA HIS A 134 18.55 -2.15 -2.86
C HIS A 134 19.61 -2.43 -1.78
N ARG A 135 19.66 -3.66 -1.28
CA ARG A 135 20.74 -4.19 -0.45
C ARG A 135 21.54 -5.21 -1.27
N PRO A 136 22.76 -5.60 -0.83
CA PRO A 136 23.50 -6.65 -1.51
C PRO A 136 22.63 -7.90 -1.70
N ASP A 137 22.61 -8.42 -2.93
CA ASP A 137 21.87 -9.63 -3.27
C ASP A 137 22.24 -10.77 -2.31
N PHE A 138 21.23 -11.52 -1.86
CA PHE A 138 21.40 -12.55 -0.85
C PHE A 138 22.18 -13.77 -1.36
N LEU A 139 21.91 -14.14 -2.61
CA LEU A 139 22.47 -15.30 -3.30
C LEU A 139 22.59 -14.95 -4.77
N LEU A 140 23.73 -15.26 -5.38
CA LEU A 140 23.91 -15.32 -6.83
C LEU A 140 24.36 -16.74 -7.21
N THR A 141 23.73 -17.34 -8.20
CA THR A 141 24.13 -18.66 -8.71
C THR A 141 24.89 -18.54 -10.03
N GLY A 142 25.79 -19.49 -10.28
CA GLY A 142 26.46 -19.66 -11.58
C GLY A 142 25.78 -20.67 -12.49
N SER A 143 24.60 -21.18 -12.10
CA SER A 143 23.88 -22.22 -12.82
C SER A 143 22.72 -21.62 -13.62
N ASP A 144 22.74 -21.80 -14.93
CA ASP A 144 21.62 -21.40 -15.80
C ASP A 144 20.33 -22.17 -15.52
N TRP A 145 20.45 -23.34 -14.88
CA TRP A 145 19.33 -24.15 -14.40
C TRP A 145 18.73 -23.66 -13.08
N PHE A 146 19.01 -22.44 -12.61
CA PHE A 146 18.39 -21.93 -11.38
C PHE A 146 17.21 -21.04 -11.72
N ARG A 147 16.05 -21.39 -11.19
CA ARG A 147 14.77 -20.68 -11.33
C ARG A 147 14.09 -20.67 -9.96
N GLY A 148 14.60 -19.83 -9.06
CA GLY A 148 13.99 -19.62 -7.74
C GLY A 148 12.53 -19.17 -7.88
N THR A 149 11.65 -19.67 -7.00
CA THR A 149 10.20 -19.47 -7.10
C THR A 149 9.56 -18.95 -5.82
N GLU A 150 9.97 -19.45 -4.65
CA GLU A 150 9.36 -19.10 -3.37
C GLU A 150 10.37 -19.18 -2.22
N LEU A 151 10.19 -18.31 -1.23
CA LEU A 151 10.96 -18.25 0.01
C LEU A 151 10.01 -18.30 1.21
N LYS A 152 10.26 -19.21 2.16
CA LYS A 152 9.48 -19.29 3.41
C LYS A 152 10.39 -19.63 4.58
N TYR A 153 10.34 -18.85 5.67
CA TYR A 153 10.98 -19.25 6.92
C TYR A 153 10.12 -20.27 7.68
N GLY A 154 10.78 -21.25 8.30
CA GLY A 154 10.16 -22.33 9.06
C GLY A 154 10.19 -22.12 10.58
N PRO A 155 9.75 -23.14 11.35
CA PRO A 155 9.70 -23.09 12.82
C PRO A 155 11.07 -22.95 13.48
N ASP A 156 12.16 -23.34 12.80
CA ASP A 156 13.53 -23.19 13.27
C ASP A 156 14.19 -21.88 12.81
N GLY A 157 13.41 -20.99 12.19
CA GLY A 157 13.86 -19.73 11.63
C GLY A 157 14.66 -19.86 10.33
N SER A 158 15.01 -21.07 9.88
CA SER A 158 15.69 -21.29 8.60
C SER A 158 14.74 -21.03 7.44
N VAL A 159 15.28 -20.62 6.30
CA VAL A 159 14.48 -20.33 5.10
C VAL A 159 14.55 -21.48 4.11
N TYR A 160 13.40 -21.88 3.61
CA TYR A 160 13.26 -22.81 2.51
C TYR A 160 13.11 -22.04 1.21
N LEU A 161 13.94 -22.36 0.23
CA LEU A 161 13.89 -21.81 -1.13
C LEU A 161 13.51 -22.92 -2.09
N SER A 162 12.41 -22.74 -2.83
CA SER A 162 12.04 -23.64 -3.93
C SER A 162 12.60 -23.12 -5.25
N ASP A 163 13.03 -24.06 -6.08
CA ASP A 163 13.62 -23.79 -7.37
C ASP A 163 13.07 -24.82 -8.37
N TRP A 164 12.42 -24.34 -9.42
CA TRP A 164 11.84 -25.20 -10.45
C TRP A 164 12.96 -25.94 -11.23
N ALA A 165 14.16 -25.37 -11.30
CA ALA A 165 15.34 -25.93 -11.93
C ALA A 165 15.14 -26.38 -13.38
N ASP A 166 15.17 -25.42 -14.30
CA ASP A 166 14.90 -25.59 -15.72
C ASP A 166 15.75 -24.59 -16.53
N LEU A 167 15.95 -24.83 -17.83
CA LEU A 167 16.52 -23.87 -18.77
C LEU A 167 15.46 -22.95 -19.37
N GLY A 168 14.21 -23.42 -19.46
CA GLY A 168 13.10 -22.64 -19.99
C GLY A 168 12.57 -21.60 -19.01
N GLU A 169 12.31 -20.39 -19.49
CA GLU A 169 11.55 -19.36 -18.80
C GLU A 169 10.29 -18.96 -19.60
N CYS A 170 9.56 -17.92 -19.19
CA CYS A 170 8.32 -17.48 -19.84
C CYS A 170 8.32 -17.65 -21.38
N HIS A 171 7.39 -18.46 -21.88
CA HIS A 171 7.15 -18.75 -23.31
C HIS A 171 8.15 -19.67 -24.00
N ASP A 172 8.99 -20.41 -23.27
CA ASP A 172 9.83 -21.43 -23.90
C ASP A 172 9.01 -22.67 -24.35
N HIS A 173 9.44 -23.25 -25.48
CA HIS A 173 8.70 -24.29 -26.19
C HIS A 173 9.40 -25.66 -26.19
N ASP A 174 10.60 -25.75 -25.62
CA ASP A 174 11.42 -26.96 -25.53
C ASP A 174 10.97 -27.94 -24.42
N GLY A 175 10.19 -27.45 -23.46
CA GLY A 175 9.40 -28.25 -22.54
C GLY A 175 9.81 -28.10 -21.07
N VAL A 176 8.83 -28.22 -20.18
CA VAL A 176 9.03 -28.09 -18.73
C VAL A 176 9.61 -29.37 -18.12
N HIS A 177 10.74 -29.28 -17.43
CA HIS A 177 11.33 -30.37 -16.65
C HIS A 177 10.60 -30.56 -15.30
N ARG A 178 9.63 -31.48 -15.26
CA ARG A 178 8.74 -31.67 -14.09
C ARG A 178 9.36 -32.40 -12.89
N THR A 179 10.55 -32.99 -13.04
CA THR A 179 11.19 -33.82 -12.01
C THR A 179 12.52 -33.25 -11.51
N SER A 180 12.93 -32.08 -11.97
CA SER A 180 14.22 -31.45 -11.64
C SER A 180 14.16 -30.49 -10.46
N GLY A 181 12.95 -30.15 -9.97
CA GLY A 181 12.76 -29.19 -8.90
C GLY A 181 13.57 -29.48 -7.64
N ARG A 182 14.07 -28.43 -7.01
CA ARG A 182 14.94 -28.46 -5.83
C ARG A 182 14.32 -27.68 -4.68
N ILE A 183 14.58 -28.14 -3.46
CA ILE A 183 14.27 -27.40 -2.23
C ILE A 183 15.57 -27.25 -1.45
N TYR A 184 15.96 -26.01 -1.22
CA TYR A 184 17.11 -25.66 -0.40
C TYR A 184 16.61 -25.27 0.99
N LYS A 185 17.34 -25.67 2.03
CA LYS A 185 17.18 -25.14 3.39
C LYS A 185 18.41 -24.30 3.71
N ILE A 186 18.20 -23.03 4.01
CA ILE A 186 19.24 -22.03 4.23
C ILE A 186 19.20 -21.58 5.68
N SER A 187 20.25 -21.89 6.42
CA SER A 187 20.38 -21.61 7.84
C SER A 187 21.65 -20.84 8.16
N TYR A 188 21.63 -20.12 9.28
CA TYR A 188 22.80 -19.47 9.84
C TYR A 188 23.34 -20.26 11.02
N GLY A 189 24.59 -20.76 10.89
CA GLY A 189 25.24 -21.59 11.89
C GLY A 189 24.53 -22.93 12.13
N ASP A 190 24.69 -23.47 13.33
CA ASP A 190 24.02 -24.69 13.77
C ASP A 190 22.56 -24.40 14.12
N VAL A 191 21.65 -25.24 13.63
CA VAL A 191 20.21 -25.09 13.84
C VAL A 191 19.71 -26.06 14.87
N THR A 192 19.11 -25.54 15.94
CA THR A 192 18.33 -26.35 16.87
C THR A 192 17.01 -26.71 16.21
N GLN A 193 16.84 -27.97 15.86
CA GLN A 193 15.58 -28.46 15.30
C GLN A 193 14.47 -28.35 16.35
N PRO A 194 13.34 -27.70 16.05
CA PRO A 194 12.22 -27.62 16.96
C PRO A 194 11.68 -29.03 17.21
N ASN A 195 11.25 -29.29 18.44
CA ASN A 195 10.54 -30.51 18.76
C ASN A 195 9.32 -30.67 17.83
N LYS A 196 8.92 -31.92 17.55
CA LYS A 196 7.64 -32.19 16.86
C LYS A 196 6.50 -31.62 17.69
N LEU A 197 6.10 -30.39 17.37
CA LEU A 197 5.04 -29.66 18.06
C LEU A 197 3.90 -29.46 17.08
N ASP A 198 2.75 -30.07 17.37
CA ASP A 198 1.51 -29.77 16.67
C ASP A 198 0.82 -28.60 17.36
N LEU A 199 0.87 -27.41 16.76
CA LEU A 199 0.23 -26.22 17.29
C LEU A 199 -1.29 -26.38 17.44
N ASN A 200 -1.92 -27.27 16.69
CA ASN A 200 -3.36 -27.52 16.80
C ASN A 200 -3.76 -28.19 18.12
N GLN A 201 -2.81 -28.79 18.84
CA GLN A 201 -3.05 -29.43 20.14
C GLN A 201 -2.87 -28.46 21.32
N LEU A 202 -2.35 -27.26 21.06
CA LEU A 202 -2.19 -26.25 22.11
C LEU A 202 -3.55 -25.68 22.51
N SER A 203 -3.71 -25.38 23.80
CA SER A 203 -4.84 -24.60 24.29
C SER A 203 -4.83 -23.17 23.72
N ASP A 204 -5.97 -22.49 23.75
CA ASP A 204 -6.05 -21.10 23.27
C ASP A 204 -5.08 -20.18 24.03
N SER A 205 -4.93 -20.38 25.34
CA SER A 205 -3.96 -19.62 26.14
C SER A 205 -2.50 -19.90 25.77
N GLU A 206 -2.16 -21.12 25.39
CA GLU A 206 -0.83 -21.43 24.87
C GLU A 206 -0.60 -20.77 23.50
N LEU A 207 -1.61 -20.76 22.63
CA LEU A 207 -1.56 -20.05 21.35
C LEU A 207 -1.46 -18.52 21.53
N VAL A 208 -2.13 -17.94 22.53
CA VAL A 208 -2.00 -16.51 22.87
C VAL A 208 -0.57 -16.18 23.29
N LYS A 209 0.07 -17.04 24.11
CA LYS A 209 1.48 -16.85 24.51
C LYS A 209 2.44 -16.83 23.30
N LEU A 210 2.12 -17.55 22.23
CA LEU A 210 2.93 -17.53 21.00
C LEU A 210 2.93 -16.18 20.28
N GLN A 211 2.02 -15.25 20.57
CA GLN A 211 2.10 -13.87 20.05
C GLN A 211 3.37 -13.12 20.51
N LEU A 212 4.04 -13.60 21.56
CA LEU A 212 5.31 -13.07 22.07
C LEU A 212 6.54 -13.76 21.45
N HIS A 213 6.35 -14.80 20.62
CA HIS A 213 7.46 -15.58 20.06
C HIS A 213 8.32 -14.71 19.10
N PRO A 214 9.67 -14.84 19.13
CA PRO A 214 10.56 -14.07 18.24
C PRO A 214 10.42 -14.47 16.76
N ASN A 215 10.30 -15.76 16.46
CA ASN A 215 9.96 -16.26 15.12
C ASN A 215 8.48 -16.06 14.80
N ASP A 216 8.19 -15.26 13.78
CA ASP A 216 6.82 -14.96 13.37
C ASP A 216 6.08 -16.15 12.76
N TRP A 217 6.78 -17.25 12.44
CA TRP A 217 6.14 -18.50 11.99
C TRP A 217 5.14 -19.00 13.04
N TYR A 218 5.54 -19.02 14.31
CA TYR A 218 4.67 -19.41 15.43
C TYR A 218 3.54 -18.40 15.63
N VAL A 219 3.84 -17.11 15.53
CA VAL A 219 2.86 -16.01 15.71
C VAL A 219 1.74 -16.11 14.68
N ARG A 220 2.09 -16.24 13.39
CA ARG A 220 1.15 -16.34 12.26
C ARG A 220 0.31 -17.61 12.35
N HIS A 221 0.94 -18.76 12.63
CA HIS A 221 0.22 -20.02 12.76
C HIS A 221 -0.71 -20.02 13.98
N ALA A 222 -0.26 -19.51 15.13
CA ALA A 222 -1.08 -19.42 16.32
C ALA A 222 -2.29 -18.51 16.11
N ARG A 223 -2.11 -17.35 15.45
CA ARG A 223 -3.22 -16.45 15.12
C ARG A 223 -4.21 -17.10 14.16
N ARG A 224 -3.73 -17.80 13.12
CA ARG A 224 -4.60 -18.53 12.19
C ARG A 224 -5.45 -19.57 12.93
N ILE A 225 -4.84 -20.38 13.79
CA ILE A 225 -5.56 -21.41 14.57
C ILE A 225 -6.59 -20.75 15.51
N LEU A 226 -6.22 -19.66 16.20
CA LEU A 226 -7.14 -18.90 17.04
C LEU A 226 -8.32 -18.33 16.24
N MET A 227 -8.07 -17.80 15.04
CA MET A 227 -9.11 -17.33 14.11
C MET A 227 -10.05 -18.46 13.69
N GLU A 228 -9.51 -19.62 13.33
CA GLU A 228 -10.30 -20.81 12.96
C GLU A 228 -11.19 -21.28 14.13
N ARG A 229 -10.68 -21.25 15.36
CA ARG A 229 -11.42 -21.60 16.59
C ARG A 229 -12.46 -20.56 16.99
N ALA A 230 -12.28 -19.29 16.63
CA ALA A 230 -13.23 -18.22 16.98
C ALA A 230 -14.61 -18.45 16.34
N GLY A 231 -14.66 -19.10 15.18
CA GLY A 231 -15.91 -19.49 14.50
C GLY A 231 -16.72 -20.58 15.22
N THR A 232 -16.17 -21.24 16.24
CA THR A 232 -16.80 -22.39 16.92
C THR A 232 -17.08 -22.09 18.40
N ALA A 233 -18.14 -21.33 18.70
CA ALA A 233 -18.80 -21.15 20.02
C ALA A 233 -17.93 -21.23 21.31
N ALA A 234 -16.67 -20.78 21.26
CA ALA A 234 -15.71 -20.90 22.34
C ALA A 234 -15.86 -19.75 23.35
N ASN A 235 -15.60 -20.00 24.64
CA ASN A 235 -15.54 -18.96 25.66
C ASN A 235 -14.23 -18.16 25.50
N TRP A 236 -14.32 -16.97 24.91
CA TRP A 236 -13.17 -16.10 24.65
C TRP A 236 -12.72 -15.23 25.83
N SER A 237 -13.37 -15.32 26.99
CA SER A 237 -13.08 -14.40 28.11
C SER A 237 -11.62 -14.46 28.58
N GLN A 238 -11.05 -15.66 28.75
CA GLN A 238 -9.66 -15.83 29.16
C GLN A 238 -8.66 -15.46 28.03
N PRO A 239 -8.73 -16.01 26.80
CA PRO A 239 -7.81 -15.62 25.73
C PRO A 239 -7.85 -14.12 25.42
N LYS A 240 -9.03 -13.49 25.47
CA LYS A 240 -9.18 -12.04 25.32
C LYS A 240 -8.44 -11.27 26.41
N ALA A 241 -8.60 -11.66 27.67
CA ALA A 241 -7.91 -10.99 28.79
C ALA A 241 -6.39 -11.12 28.67
N GLU A 242 -5.89 -12.29 28.25
CA GLU A 242 -4.46 -12.54 28.02
C GLU A 242 -3.91 -11.71 26.86
N LEU A 243 -4.64 -11.61 25.74
CA LEU A 243 -4.29 -10.76 24.60
C LEU A 243 -4.28 -9.26 24.97
N LEU A 244 -5.29 -8.79 25.71
CA LEU A 244 -5.32 -7.41 26.21
C LEU A 244 -4.15 -7.15 27.16
N ASN A 245 -3.76 -8.12 27.99
CA ASN A 245 -2.57 -8.00 28.83
C ASN A 245 -1.30 -7.85 27.97
N ILE A 246 -1.13 -8.65 26.91
CA ILE A 246 -0.01 -8.49 25.96
C ILE A 246 -0.02 -7.08 25.34
N TYR A 247 -1.19 -6.61 24.89
CA TYR A 247 -1.35 -5.29 24.27
C TYR A 247 -0.98 -4.13 25.22
N ASN A 248 -1.38 -4.23 26.49
CA ASN A 248 -1.21 -3.17 27.49
C ASN A 248 0.21 -3.15 28.11
N THR A 249 0.88 -4.30 28.19
CA THR A 249 2.13 -4.44 28.96
C THR A 249 3.38 -4.58 28.09
N SER A 250 3.25 -4.96 26.82
CA SER A 250 4.41 -5.10 25.92
C SER A 250 5.00 -3.73 25.57
N LYS A 251 6.32 -3.59 25.73
CA LYS A 251 7.06 -2.38 25.31
C LYS A 251 7.22 -2.29 23.79
N GLU A 252 7.36 -3.44 23.14
CA GLU A 252 7.56 -3.55 21.69
C GLU A 252 6.23 -3.38 20.94
N VAL A 253 6.14 -2.35 20.09
CA VAL A 253 4.95 -2.09 19.24
C VAL A 253 4.55 -3.32 18.41
N PRO A 254 5.46 -4.07 17.74
CA PRO A 254 5.09 -5.27 17.00
C PRO A 254 4.33 -6.31 17.84
N ARG A 255 4.70 -6.49 19.12
CA ARG A 255 4.01 -7.43 20.02
C ARG A 255 2.61 -6.95 20.39
N ARG A 256 2.45 -5.63 20.61
CA ARG A 256 1.14 -5.02 20.82
C ARG A 256 0.24 -5.20 19.60
N LEU A 257 0.78 -4.95 18.41
CA LEU A 257 0.06 -5.14 17.14
C LEU A 257 -0.34 -6.60 16.91
N ARG A 258 0.54 -7.58 17.18
CA ARG A 258 0.20 -9.01 17.12
C ARG A 258 -0.99 -9.37 17.99
N ALA A 259 -1.08 -8.83 19.21
CA ALA A 259 -2.23 -9.01 20.08
C ALA A 259 -3.49 -8.32 19.52
N MET A 260 -3.37 -7.07 19.07
CA MET A 260 -4.47 -6.31 18.46
C MET A 260 -5.05 -7.01 17.23
N TRP A 261 -4.22 -7.50 16.32
CA TRP A 261 -4.64 -8.25 15.14
C TRP A 261 -5.34 -9.56 15.50
N THR A 262 -4.85 -10.25 16.53
CA THR A 262 -5.48 -11.48 17.03
C THR A 262 -6.84 -11.20 17.66
N LEU A 263 -6.96 -10.13 18.45
CA LEU A 263 -8.25 -9.67 18.99
C LEU A 263 -9.24 -9.30 17.87
N PHE A 264 -8.76 -8.64 16.81
CA PHE A 264 -9.59 -8.29 15.66
C PHE A 264 -10.08 -9.53 14.91
N CYS A 265 -9.18 -10.42 14.48
CA CYS A 265 -9.56 -11.58 13.67
C CYS A 265 -10.38 -12.65 14.43
N THR A 266 -10.47 -12.52 15.75
CA THR A 266 -11.31 -13.37 16.62
C THR A 266 -12.59 -12.66 17.08
N ASN A 267 -12.89 -11.49 16.51
CA ASN A 267 -14.06 -10.66 16.80
C ASN A 267 -14.18 -10.25 18.29
N GLN A 268 -13.05 -9.92 18.92
CA GLN A 268 -12.96 -9.58 20.35
C GLN A 268 -12.77 -8.08 20.61
N LEU A 269 -12.67 -7.26 19.57
CA LEU A 269 -12.62 -5.79 19.65
C LEU A 269 -14.00 -5.17 19.48
N ASN A 270 -14.13 -3.91 19.89
CA ASN A 270 -15.29 -3.08 19.58
C ASN A 270 -14.83 -1.66 19.24
N ASP A 271 -15.71 -0.90 18.61
CA ASP A 271 -15.41 0.44 18.12
C ASP A 271 -14.99 1.40 19.23
N ALA A 272 -15.62 1.32 20.40
CA ALA A 272 -15.30 2.20 21.52
C ALA A 272 -13.84 2.00 21.98
N TRP A 273 -13.35 0.77 21.97
CA TRP A 273 -11.94 0.47 22.23
C TRP A 273 -11.05 0.94 21.08
N LEU A 274 -11.42 0.71 19.82
CA LEU A 274 -10.63 1.15 18.67
C LEU A 274 -10.46 2.68 18.62
N VAL A 275 -11.52 3.43 18.93
CA VAL A 275 -11.49 4.90 19.03
C VAL A 275 -10.47 5.36 20.09
N GLN A 276 -10.35 4.68 21.23
CA GLN A 276 -9.34 5.02 22.24
C GLN A 276 -7.92 4.86 21.69
N GLN A 277 -7.69 3.87 20.82
CA GLN A 277 -6.36 3.58 20.27
C GLN A 277 -5.90 4.59 19.21
N LEU A 278 -6.80 5.48 18.76
CA LEU A 278 -6.43 6.66 17.97
C LEU A 278 -5.53 7.64 18.73
N ASN A 279 -5.45 7.53 20.06
CA ASN A 279 -4.57 8.36 20.90
C ASN A 279 -3.25 7.67 21.28
N ASP A 280 -2.96 6.49 20.72
CA ASP A 280 -1.74 5.76 21.05
C ASP A 280 -0.48 6.52 20.62
N PRO A 281 0.63 6.51 21.39
CA PRO A 281 1.87 7.16 20.97
C PRO A 281 2.46 6.57 19.68
N SER A 282 2.22 5.28 19.39
CA SER A 282 2.70 4.64 18.18
C SER A 282 1.81 4.95 16.98
N GLU A 283 2.40 5.53 15.93
CA GLU A 283 1.71 5.73 14.65
C GLU A 283 1.11 4.42 14.10
N HIS A 284 1.83 3.30 14.26
CA HIS A 284 1.38 2.00 13.76
C HIS A 284 0.13 1.48 14.50
N VAL A 285 -0.03 1.82 15.78
CA VAL A 285 -1.27 1.48 16.50
C VAL A 285 -2.43 2.34 15.99
N ARG A 286 -2.18 3.65 15.80
CA ARG A 286 -3.20 4.57 15.27
C ARG A 286 -3.66 4.17 13.87
N ILE A 287 -2.76 3.81 12.95
CA ILE A 287 -3.16 3.39 11.60
C ILE A 287 -3.99 2.11 11.61
N TRP A 288 -3.66 1.14 12.47
CA TRP A 288 -4.46 -0.10 12.57
C TRP A 288 -5.83 0.17 13.19
N ALA A 289 -5.93 1.10 14.14
CA ALA A 289 -7.20 1.55 14.67
C ALA A 289 -8.06 2.23 13.58
N ILE A 290 -7.47 3.14 12.79
CA ILE A 290 -8.15 3.78 11.65
C ILE A 290 -8.69 2.72 10.68
N ARG A 291 -7.84 1.78 10.25
CA ARG A 291 -8.23 0.70 9.33
C ARG A 291 -9.41 -0.10 9.86
N TYR A 292 -9.33 -0.55 11.12
CA TYR A 292 -10.40 -1.37 11.71
C TYR A 292 -11.70 -0.62 11.93
N LEU A 293 -11.66 0.69 12.20
CA LEU A 293 -12.86 1.52 12.33
C LEU A 293 -13.60 1.76 11.01
N VAL A 294 -12.96 1.49 9.87
CA VAL A 294 -13.57 1.71 8.54
C VAL A 294 -13.76 0.43 7.73
N ASP A 295 -13.30 -0.72 8.23
CA ASP A 295 -13.23 -1.98 7.48
C ASP A 295 -14.61 -2.55 7.12
N ASP A 296 -15.64 -2.31 7.95
CA ASP A 296 -17.01 -2.79 7.73
C ASP A 296 -17.95 -1.74 7.09
N GLY A 297 -17.42 -0.55 6.79
CA GLY A 297 -18.16 0.58 6.22
C GLY A 297 -19.13 1.28 7.18
N LYS A 298 -19.15 0.94 8.48
CA LYS A 298 -20.04 1.54 9.49
C LYS A 298 -19.24 2.38 10.48
N VAL A 299 -18.71 3.50 10.00
CA VAL A 299 -17.82 4.33 10.81
C VAL A 299 -18.59 5.06 11.92
N PRO A 300 -18.23 4.90 13.20
CA PRO A 300 -18.87 5.61 14.31
C PRO A 300 -18.65 7.13 14.20
N SER A 301 -19.66 7.92 14.58
CA SER A 301 -19.54 9.39 14.56
C SER A 301 -18.42 9.92 15.45
N GLU A 302 -18.08 9.21 16.54
CA GLU A 302 -16.94 9.55 17.37
C GLU A 302 -15.61 9.29 16.65
N ALA A 303 -15.50 8.21 15.86
CA ALA A 303 -14.32 7.95 15.05
C ALA A 303 -14.12 9.04 13.99
N VAL A 304 -15.18 9.49 13.32
CA VAL A 304 -15.13 10.60 12.35
C VAL A 304 -14.57 11.88 12.99
N LYS A 305 -15.03 12.24 14.20
CA LYS A 305 -14.50 13.41 14.94
C LYS A 305 -13.02 13.26 15.26
N GLN A 306 -12.61 12.08 15.74
CA GLN A 306 -11.20 11.82 16.06
C GLN A 306 -10.33 11.78 14.80
N PHE A 307 -10.85 11.31 13.66
CA PHE A 307 -10.15 11.38 12.37
C PHE A 307 -9.90 12.83 11.94
N ALA A 308 -10.88 13.73 12.13
CA ALA A 308 -10.70 15.15 11.85
C ALA A 308 -9.63 15.77 12.77
N GLU A 309 -9.59 15.37 14.03
CA GLU A 309 -8.56 15.83 14.97
C GLU A 309 -7.16 15.33 14.62
N LEU A 310 -7.02 14.05 14.29
CA LEU A 310 -5.76 13.47 13.80
C LEU A 310 -5.33 14.12 12.49
N ALA A 311 -6.24 14.40 11.56
CA ALA A 311 -5.93 15.07 10.31
C ALA A 311 -5.34 16.48 10.52
N ARG A 312 -5.75 17.18 11.58
CA ARG A 312 -5.19 18.49 11.94
C ARG A 312 -3.82 18.39 12.62
N ASN A 313 -3.69 17.44 13.55
CA ASN A 313 -2.66 17.53 14.59
C ASN A 313 -1.62 16.40 14.53
N ASP A 314 -1.90 15.28 13.86
CA ASP A 314 -0.98 14.16 13.80
C ASP A 314 0.23 14.46 12.92
N GLN A 315 1.41 14.28 13.50
CA GLN A 315 2.68 14.56 12.84
C GLN A 315 3.14 13.41 11.91
N SER A 316 2.59 12.20 12.07
CA SER A 316 2.92 11.06 11.22
C SER A 316 2.33 11.19 9.82
N GLY A 317 3.20 11.17 8.80
CA GLY A 317 2.78 11.05 7.40
C GLY A 317 2.00 9.76 7.13
N LEU A 318 2.34 8.66 7.81
CA LEU A 318 1.66 7.38 7.66
C LEU A 318 0.24 7.41 8.22
N VAL A 319 0.03 8.07 9.37
CA VAL A 319 -1.34 8.29 9.89
C VAL A 319 -2.17 9.12 8.92
N ARG A 320 -1.61 10.22 8.41
CA ARG A 320 -2.31 11.06 7.43
C ARG A 320 -2.62 10.31 6.13
N LEU A 321 -1.72 9.44 5.65
CA LEU A 321 -1.96 8.56 4.50
C LEU A 321 -3.12 7.60 4.74
N TYR A 322 -3.19 6.98 5.91
CA TYR A 322 -4.28 6.07 6.27
C TYR A 322 -5.61 6.80 6.53
N LEU A 323 -5.58 8.06 6.98
CA LEU A 323 -6.77 8.90 7.02
C LEU A 323 -7.26 9.25 5.60
N ALA A 324 -6.36 9.59 4.68
CA ALA A 324 -6.72 9.82 3.27
C ALA A 324 -7.33 8.57 2.61
N SER A 325 -6.77 7.39 2.90
CA SER A 325 -7.34 6.09 2.53
C SER A 325 -8.74 5.88 3.12
N ALA A 326 -8.93 6.19 4.41
CA ALA A 326 -10.19 5.99 5.13
C ALA A 326 -11.36 6.83 4.60
N LEU A 327 -11.09 7.97 3.95
CA LEU A 327 -12.13 8.82 3.34
C LEU A 327 -13.03 8.04 2.38
N GLN A 328 -12.50 7.02 1.68
CA GLN A 328 -13.25 6.19 0.74
C GLN A 328 -14.37 5.37 1.40
N SER A 329 -14.30 5.17 2.72
CA SER A 329 -15.28 4.42 3.50
C SER A 329 -16.22 5.33 4.30
N LEU A 330 -16.05 6.65 4.25
CA LEU A 330 -16.90 7.60 4.99
C LEU A 330 -18.15 7.97 4.17
N ALA A 331 -19.18 8.43 4.86
CA ALA A 331 -20.31 9.06 4.17
C ALA A 331 -19.84 10.37 3.52
N PRO A 332 -20.36 10.76 2.33
CA PRO A 332 -19.85 11.90 1.58
C PRO A 332 -19.76 13.21 2.36
N GLN A 333 -20.72 13.48 3.24
CA GLN A 333 -20.74 14.69 4.07
C GLN A 333 -19.63 14.72 5.13
N ASP A 334 -19.15 13.57 5.59
CA ASP A 334 -18.14 13.45 6.65
C ASP A 334 -16.70 13.57 6.11
N CYS A 335 -16.51 13.46 4.79
CA CYS A 335 -15.20 13.49 4.16
C CYS A 335 -14.52 14.87 4.23
N TRP A 336 -15.28 15.95 4.08
CA TRP A 336 -14.71 17.26 3.72
C TRP A 336 -13.95 17.96 4.83
N GLU A 337 -14.37 17.79 6.09
CA GLU A 337 -13.64 18.36 7.23
C GLU A 337 -12.26 17.69 7.37
N ILE A 338 -12.22 16.37 7.24
CA ILE A 338 -11.00 15.57 7.32
C ILE A 338 -10.10 15.88 6.12
N ALA A 339 -10.65 15.89 4.90
CA ALA A 339 -9.91 16.19 3.68
C ALA A 339 -9.29 17.60 3.70
N ALA A 340 -10.04 18.61 4.16
CA ALA A 340 -9.54 19.97 4.30
C ALA A 340 -8.38 20.06 5.30
N ALA A 341 -8.50 19.37 6.45
CA ALA A 341 -7.44 19.32 7.45
C ALA A 341 -6.18 18.59 6.91
N LEU A 342 -6.36 17.48 6.19
CA LEU A 342 -5.28 16.72 5.55
C LEU A 342 -4.55 17.54 4.49
N ASP A 343 -5.28 18.25 3.64
CA ASP A 343 -4.71 19.08 2.57
C ASP A 343 -3.87 20.23 3.16
N GLN A 344 -4.39 20.95 4.16
CA GLN A 344 -3.77 22.15 4.71
C GLN A 344 -2.57 21.87 5.63
N ASN A 345 -2.56 20.75 6.35
CA ASN A 345 -1.53 20.45 7.36
C ASN A 345 -0.44 19.50 6.86
N HIS A 346 -0.57 18.97 5.65
CA HIS A 346 0.47 18.19 4.99
C HIS A 346 1.16 19.05 3.94
N THR A 347 2.38 19.52 4.22
CA THR A 347 3.07 20.47 3.33
C THR A 347 3.89 19.81 2.23
N ASP A 348 4.23 18.52 2.37
CA ASP A 348 4.90 17.80 1.30
C ASP A 348 3.91 17.49 0.16
N THR A 349 4.05 18.24 -0.93
CA THR A 349 3.29 18.08 -2.17
C THR A 349 3.89 17.05 -3.10
N GLU A 350 5.17 16.73 -2.93
CA GLU A 350 5.94 15.79 -3.76
C GLU A 350 5.85 14.35 -3.23
N ASP A 351 5.16 14.14 -2.12
CA ASP A 351 4.89 12.82 -1.57
C ASP A 351 4.23 11.90 -2.62
N ARG A 352 4.92 10.79 -2.92
CA ARG A 352 4.53 9.83 -3.96
C ARG A 352 3.13 9.19 -3.76
N ASN A 353 2.60 9.19 -2.54
CA ASN A 353 1.36 8.48 -2.21
C ASN A 353 0.23 9.44 -1.88
N PHE A 354 0.52 10.44 -1.05
CA PHE A 354 -0.48 11.16 -0.27
C PHE A 354 -1.43 11.97 -1.15
N THR A 355 -0.91 12.71 -2.15
CA THR A 355 -1.74 13.55 -3.02
C THR A 355 -2.76 12.72 -3.78
N LEU A 356 -2.35 11.57 -4.34
CA LEU A 356 -3.24 10.66 -5.05
C LEU A 356 -4.20 9.94 -4.11
N MET A 357 -3.74 9.51 -2.93
CA MET A 357 -4.63 8.89 -1.94
C MET A 357 -5.68 9.86 -1.41
N LEU A 358 -5.34 11.14 -1.23
CA LEU A 358 -6.30 12.19 -0.88
C LEU A 358 -7.33 12.37 -2.00
N TRP A 359 -6.89 12.40 -3.25
CA TRP A 359 -7.80 12.43 -4.40
C TRP A 359 -8.74 11.22 -4.42
N TYR A 360 -8.21 10.00 -4.35
CA TYR A 360 -9.02 8.77 -4.34
C TYR A 360 -10.00 8.76 -3.16
N GLY A 361 -9.59 9.31 -2.02
CA GLY A 361 -10.41 9.51 -0.84
C GLY A 361 -11.64 10.39 -1.08
N ILE A 362 -11.46 11.53 -1.75
CA ILE A 362 -12.54 12.51 -1.93
C ILE A 362 -13.36 12.31 -3.20
N GLU A 363 -12.83 11.64 -4.24
CA GLU A 363 -13.47 11.53 -5.56
C GLU A 363 -14.95 11.10 -5.48
N PRO A 364 -15.32 10.02 -4.75
CA PRO A 364 -16.72 9.59 -4.68
C PRO A 364 -17.65 10.66 -4.08
N SER A 365 -17.10 11.54 -3.24
CA SER A 365 -17.83 12.60 -2.57
C SER A 365 -17.96 13.87 -3.42
N VAL A 366 -17.11 14.07 -4.43
CA VAL A 366 -17.07 15.30 -5.24
C VAL A 366 -18.43 15.59 -5.89
N MET A 367 -19.05 14.58 -6.50
CA MET A 367 -20.36 14.77 -7.13
C MET A 367 -21.52 14.68 -6.14
N ALA A 368 -21.37 13.90 -5.06
CA ALA A 368 -22.40 13.76 -4.03
C ALA A 368 -22.59 15.07 -3.21
N GLU A 369 -21.49 15.80 -2.98
CA GLU A 369 -21.45 17.00 -2.14
C GLU A 369 -20.72 18.15 -2.89
N SER A 370 -21.16 18.43 -4.12
CA SER A 370 -20.47 19.35 -5.04
C SER A 370 -20.28 20.78 -4.51
N ALA A 371 -21.20 21.27 -3.68
CA ALA A 371 -21.03 22.55 -2.98
C ALA A 371 -19.86 22.53 -1.99
N ALA A 372 -19.69 21.42 -1.25
CA ALA A 372 -18.57 21.23 -0.34
C ALA A 372 -17.26 21.02 -1.12
N ALA A 373 -17.31 20.29 -2.25
CA ALA A 373 -16.16 20.11 -3.15
C ALA A 373 -15.66 21.44 -3.71
N LEU A 374 -16.56 22.31 -4.19
CA LEU A 374 -16.22 23.65 -4.68
C LEU A 374 -15.65 24.55 -3.58
N LYS A 375 -16.14 24.42 -2.34
CA LYS A 375 -15.59 25.13 -1.18
C LYS A 375 -14.19 24.63 -0.85
N PHE A 376 -14.00 23.31 -0.75
CA PHE A 376 -12.70 22.67 -0.51
C PHE A 376 -11.67 23.09 -1.56
N LEU A 377 -12.06 23.08 -2.84
CA LEU A 377 -11.21 23.46 -3.96
C LEU A 377 -10.64 24.88 -3.82
N SER A 378 -11.46 25.83 -3.34
CA SER A 378 -11.02 27.22 -3.14
C SER A 378 -9.98 27.39 -2.02
N GLN A 379 -9.79 26.37 -1.19
CA GLN A 379 -8.88 26.36 -0.03
C GLN A 379 -7.74 25.36 -0.19
N SER A 380 -7.83 24.43 -1.15
CA SER A 380 -6.81 23.41 -1.35
C SER A 380 -5.49 24.05 -1.77
N THR A 381 -4.43 23.56 -1.14
CA THR A 381 -3.04 23.97 -1.35
C THR A 381 -2.34 23.13 -2.41
N ARG A 382 -2.96 22.02 -2.85
CA ARG A 382 -2.35 21.01 -3.73
C ARG A 382 -2.76 21.21 -5.19
N PRO A 383 -1.82 21.57 -6.09
CA PRO A 383 -2.11 21.81 -7.51
C PRO A 383 -2.85 20.65 -8.18
N LEU A 384 -2.35 19.42 -7.99
CA LEU A 384 -2.94 18.23 -8.60
C LEU A 384 -4.38 17.99 -8.09
N VAL A 385 -4.63 18.09 -6.78
CA VAL A 385 -5.98 17.94 -6.24
C VAL A 385 -6.92 19.00 -6.83
N ARG A 386 -6.46 20.25 -7.01
CA ARG A 386 -7.26 21.28 -7.66
C ARG A 386 -7.63 20.91 -9.10
N GLN A 387 -6.66 20.41 -9.86
CA GLN A 387 -6.86 19.96 -11.24
C GLN A 387 -7.86 18.79 -11.33
N LEU A 388 -7.72 17.77 -10.46
CA LEU A 388 -8.55 16.57 -10.51
C LEU A 388 -9.99 16.83 -10.05
N VAL A 389 -10.21 17.64 -9.02
CA VAL A 389 -11.56 18.06 -8.59
C VAL A 389 -12.23 18.92 -9.68
N ALA A 390 -11.51 19.89 -10.27
CA ALA A 390 -12.04 20.70 -11.36
C ALA A 390 -12.39 19.85 -12.59
N ARG A 391 -11.56 18.85 -12.92
CA ARG A 391 -11.83 17.87 -13.97
C ARG A 391 -13.12 17.10 -13.68
N ARG A 392 -13.26 16.52 -12.49
CA ARG A 392 -14.42 15.70 -12.12
C ARG A 392 -15.75 16.44 -12.21
N LEU A 393 -15.79 17.67 -11.68
CA LEU A 393 -16.95 18.55 -11.75
C LEU A 393 -17.28 19.01 -13.19
N THR A 394 -16.29 19.02 -14.09
CA THR A 394 -16.45 19.42 -15.49
C THR A 394 -16.88 18.26 -16.40
N GLU A 395 -16.51 17.02 -16.07
CA GLU A 395 -16.89 15.85 -16.89
C GLU A 395 -18.40 15.72 -17.07
N ASP A 396 -19.19 16.22 -16.11
CA ASP A 396 -20.65 16.20 -16.15
C ASP A 396 -21.31 17.53 -16.60
N ILE A 397 -20.57 18.35 -17.36
CA ILE A 397 -21.00 19.70 -17.80
C ILE A 397 -22.37 19.74 -18.51
N ASP A 398 -22.79 18.66 -19.18
CA ASP A 398 -24.07 18.65 -19.90
C ASP A 398 -25.27 18.54 -18.96
N GLN A 399 -25.08 17.90 -17.79
CA GLN A 399 -26.09 17.71 -16.76
C GLN A 399 -26.00 18.82 -15.71
N HIS A 400 -24.77 19.26 -15.41
CA HIS A 400 -24.46 20.23 -14.35
C HIS A 400 -23.58 21.40 -14.84
N PRO A 401 -24.03 22.21 -15.82
CA PRO A 401 -23.27 23.35 -16.34
C PRO A 401 -23.00 24.45 -15.29
N GLU A 402 -23.76 24.46 -14.19
CA GLU A 402 -23.57 25.34 -13.05
C GLU A 402 -22.25 25.09 -12.31
N TYR A 403 -21.72 23.85 -12.30
CA TYR A 403 -20.45 23.55 -11.65
C TYR A 403 -19.30 24.19 -12.42
N VAL A 404 -19.30 24.07 -13.74
CA VAL A 404 -18.29 24.69 -14.61
C VAL A 404 -18.39 26.22 -14.55
N THR A 405 -19.59 26.77 -14.48
CA THR A 405 -19.78 28.22 -14.27
C THR A 405 -19.14 28.69 -12.96
N GLN A 406 -19.29 27.92 -11.88
CA GLN A 406 -18.67 28.23 -10.58
C GLN A 406 -17.15 28.06 -10.61
N LEU A 407 -16.63 27.02 -11.25
CA LEU A 407 -15.18 26.83 -11.45
C LEU A 407 -14.55 27.99 -12.22
N VAL A 408 -15.18 28.42 -13.32
CA VAL A 408 -14.73 29.59 -14.08
C VAL A 408 -14.79 30.85 -13.22
N GLN A 409 -15.80 31.00 -12.36
CA GLN A 409 -15.88 32.15 -11.46
C GLN A 409 -14.75 32.13 -10.42
N GLN A 410 -14.43 30.97 -9.86
CA GLN A 410 -13.29 30.81 -8.95
C GLN A 410 -11.98 31.11 -9.67
N ALA A 411 -11.80 30.64 -10.91
CA ALA A 411 -10.63 30.96 -11.74
C ALA A 411 -10.50 32.46 -12.03
N ILE A 412 -11.62 33.16 -12.28
CA ILE A 412 -11.62 34.63 -12.45
C ILE A 412 -11.22 35.34 -11.15
N ASN A 413 -11.70 34.84 -10.01
CA ASN A 413 -11.47 35.43 -8.69
C ASN A 413 -10.12 35.03 -8.08
N ALA A 414 -9.41 34.06 -8.66
CA ALA A 414 -8.14 33.58 -8.18
C ALA A 414 -7.11 34.71 -8.19
N ARG A 415 -6.49 34.97 -7.03
CA ARG A 415 -5.43 35.98 -6.89
C ARG A 415 -4.08 35.46 -7.35
N ASP A 416 -3.88 34.14 -7.22
CA ASP A 416 -2.69 33.44 -7.65
C ASP A 416 -2.91 32.86 -9.05
N ALA A 417 -2.01 33.19 -9.98
CA ALA A 417 -2.04 32.70 -11.35
C ALA A 417 -1.88 31.17 -11.40
N ALA A 418 -1.15 30.56 -10.46
CA ALA A 418 -1.01 29.10 -10.39
C ALA A 418 -2.35 28.42 -10.08
N VAL A 419 -3.13 28.98 -9.14
CA VAL A 419 -4.47 28.48 -8.82
C VAL A 419 -5.40 28.62 -10.02
N GLN A 420 -5.37 29.75 -10.73
CA GLN A 420 -6.13 29.92 -11.96
C GLN A 420 -5.74 28.86 -13.00
N GLN A 421 -4.44 28.65 -13.21
CA GLN A 421 -3.91 27.67 -14.16
C GLN A 421 -4.35 26.24 -13.82
N ASP A 422 -4.32 25.84 -12.55
CA ASP A 422 -4.76 24.51 -12.11
C ASP A 422 -6.23 24.25 -12.44
N LEU A 423 -7.11 25.20 -12.12
CA LEU A 423 -8.53 25.08 -12.41
C LEU A 423 -8.80 24.94 -13.91
N LEU A 424 -8.13 25.76 -14.72
CA LEU A 424 -8.26 25.72 -16.18
C LEU A 424 -7.68 24.44 -16.77
N THR A 425 -6.59 23.91 -16.21
CA THR A 425 -5.98 22.64 -16.62
C THR A 425 -6.95 21.48 -16.37
N GLY A 426 -7.60 21.44 -15.20
CA GLY A 426 -8.64 20.46 -14.90
C GLY A 426 -9.84 20.52 -15.84
N ILE A 427 -10.38 21.73 -16.09
CA ILE A 427 -11.46 21.95 -17.06
C ILE A 427 -11.06 21.48 -18.46
N GLN A 428 -9.84 21.83 -18.90
CA GLN A 428 -9.33 21.42 -20.21
C GLN A 428 -9.21 19.90 -20.33
N ALA A 429 -8.69 19.23 -19.29
CA ALA A 429 -8.55 17.78 -19.26
C ALA A 429 -9.91 17.07 -19.39
N ALA A 430 -10.95 17.55 -18.70
CA ALA A 430 -12.31 17.00 -18.80
C ALA A 430 -12.94 17.14 -20.20
N LEU A 431 -12.58 18.20 -20.91
CA LEU A 431 -13.10 18.48 -22.26
C LEU A 431 -12.24 17.89 -23.38
N GLN A 432 -11.10 17.27 -23.05
CA GLN A 432 -10.21 16.67 -24.04
C GLN A 432 -10.94 15.59 -24.83
N GLY A 433 -10.87 15.68 -26.16
CA GLY A 433 -11.57 14.76 -27.07
C GLY A 433 -13.06 15.08 -27.28
N ARG A 434 -13.63 16.08 -26.60
CA ARG A 434 -15.02 16.53 -26.84
C ARG A 434 -15.08 17.52 -28.01
N LEU A 435 -15.97 17.26 -28.98
CA LEU A 435 -16.16 18.12 -30.15
C LEU A 435 -17.04 19.35 -29.88
N LYS A 436 -17.98 19.25 -28.93
CA LYS A 436 -18.92 20.31 -28.57
C LYS A 436 -19.19 20.25 -27.06
N ALA A 437 -19.19 21.42 -26.42
CA ALA A 437 -19.66 21.64 -25.05
C ALA A 437 -20.24 23.06 -24.97
N GLN A 438 -21.29 23.26 -24.18
CA GLN A 438 -21.87 24.59 -24.00
C GLN A 438 -20.90 25.45 -23.18
N ALA A 439 -20.54 26.62 -23.71
CA ALA A 439 -19.70 27.55 -22.97
C ALA A 439 -20.45 28.07 -21.73
N PRO A 440 -19.79 28.12 -20.54
CA PRO A 440 -20.41 28.66 -19.34
C PRO A 440 -20.68 30.16 -19.50
N LYS A 441 -21.69 30.67 -18.78
CA LYS A 441 -22.19 32.05 -18.97
C LYS A 441 -21.11 33.13 -18.77
N ASN A 442 -20.15 32.86 -17.90
CA ASN A 442 -19.04 33.75 -17.56
C ASN A 442 -17.75 33.52 -18.37
N TRP A 443 -17.78 32.65 -19.40
CA TRP A 443 -16.59 32.34 -20.21
C TRP A 443 -15.96 33.58 -20.89
N GLN A 444 -16.79 34.51 -21.36
CA GLN A 444 -16.30 35.73 -22.00
C GLN A 444 -15.55 36.65 -21.03
N ALA A 445 -15.95 36.67 -19.75
CA ALA A 445 -15.27 37.46 -18.73
C ALA A 445 -13.86 36.91 -18.46
N LEU A 446 -13.73 35.57 -18.37
CA LEU A 446 -12.43 34.93 -18.24
C LEU A 446 -11.52 35.23 -19.44
N LYS A 447 -12.03 35.11 -20.68
CA LYS A 447 -11.24 35.45 -21.89
C LYS A 447 -10.71 36.89 -21.88
N GLN A 448 -11.52 37.84 -21.44
CA GLN A 448 -11.13 39.24 -21.38
C GLN A 448 -10.09 39.51 -20.29
N GLN A 449 -10.10 38.74 -19.20
CA GLN A 449 -9.12 38.82 -18.13
C GLN A 449 -7.78 38.24 -18.57
N THR A 450 -7.78 37.03 -19.15
CA THR A 450 -6.54 36.35 -19.55
C THR A 450 -5.86 36.99 -20.76
N ALA A 451 -6.58 37.76 -21.58
CA ALA A 451 -5.99 38.52 -22.68
C ALA A 451 -5.24 39.80 -22.25
N LYS A 452 -5.34 40.20 -20.97
CA LYS A 452 -4.68 41.39 -20.40
C LYS A 452 -3.43 41.09 -19.59
N THR A 453 -3.25 39.83 -19.23
CA THR A 453 -2.07 39.22 -18.60
C THR A 453 -1.20 38.59 -19.67
#